data_AF-A0A4Q3NAK4-F1
#
_entry.id   AF-A0A4Q3NAK4-F1
#
_cell.length_a   1.000
_cell.length_b   1.000
_cell.length_c   1.000
_cell.angle_alpha   90.00
_cell.angle_beta   90.00
_cell.angle_gamma   90.00
#
_symmetry.space_group_name_H-M   'P 1'
#
loop_
_entity.id
_entity.type
_entity.pdbx_description
1 polymer ?
#
loop_
_entity_poly.entity_id
_entity_poly.type
_entity_poly.pdbx_seq_one_letter_code
_entity_poly.pdbx_strand_id
1 'polypeptide(L)'
;QNRLIKLEPARGAFVAAPTVAEAQQVFAVRRMLEAAMTRAFVRESTPARIRALREHVAQEKAAVERQDAAERNELLGDFHVRMAELMGNEVLAQMLQDLVSRSSLISLMYQRDGAARHSLEEHVEIVKALAARDEERAVRLMEEHLLHVEGSLAFDRQVPTHDIALALA
;
A
#
# COMPACT_ATOMS: atom_id res chain seq x y z
N GLN A 1 -4.63 9.81 -16.31
CA GLN A 1 -3.54 10.76 -16.59
C GLN A 1 -2.56 10.67 -15.41
N ASN A 2 -1.47 9.91 -15.57
CA ASN A 2 -0.58 9.56 -14.45
C ASN A 2 0.15 10.82 -13.97
N ARG A 3 -0.14 11.28 -12.74
CA ARG A 3 0.52 12.44 -12.09
C ARG A 3 1.96 12.14 -11.63
N LEU A 4 2.62 11.15 -12.24
CA LEU A 4 3.97 10.70 -11.87
C LEU A 4 5.05 11.28 -12.77
N ILE A 5 4.69 12.00 -13.83
CA ILE A 5 5.62 12.49 -14.84
C ILE A 5 5.58 14.02 -14.86
N LYS A 6 6.71 14.66 -14.49
CA LYS A 6 6.96 16.06 -14.83
C LYS A 6 7.74 16.08 -16.15
N LEU A 7 7.17 16.73 -17.16
CA LEU A 7 7.86 17.02 -18.42
C LEU A 7 8.60 18.34 -18.25
N GLU A 8 9.94 18.32 -18.24
CA GLU A 8 10.75 19.54 -18.36
C GLU A 8 11.27 19.71 -19.79
N PRO A 9 11.16 20.91 -20.40
CA PRO A 9 11.67 21.14 -21.75
C PRO A 9 13.20 20.96 -21.77
N ALA A 10 13.69 20.18 -22.74
CA ALA A 10 15.10 19.91 -23.02
C ALA A 10 15.86 18.92 -22.11
N ARG A 11 15.20 18.15 -21.22
CA ARG A 11 15.89 17.10 -20.42
C ARG A 11 15.20 15.73 -20.29
N GLY A 12 14.10 15.47 -21.01
CA GLY A 12 13.39 14.17 -20.93
C GLY A 12 12.38 14.11 -19.76
N ALA A 13 11.73 12.96 -19.59
CA ALA A 13 10.73 12.72 -18.54
C ALA A 13 11.42 12.27 -17.24
N PHE A 14 11.27 13.03 -16.16
CA PHE A 14 11.71 12.61 -14.82
C PHE A 14 10.49 12.17 -14.01
N VAL A 15 10.63 11.06 -13.27
CA VAL A 15 9.72 10.73 -12.19
C VAL A 15 9.96 11.77 -11.09
N ALA A 16 8.95 12.58 -10.78
CA ALA A 16 9.09 13.53 -9.68
C ALA A 16 9.26 12.74 -8.37
N ALA A 17 10.41 12.87 -7.72
CA ALA A 17 10.64 12.32 -6.40
C ALA A 17 9.58 12.87 -5.42
N PRO A 18 8.78 12.01 -4.76
CA PRO A 18 7.79 12.47 -3.79
C PRO A 18 8.46 13.22 -2.64
N THR A 19 7.89 14.37 -2.28
CA THR A 19 8.34 15.11 -1.09
C THR A 19 7.84 14.45 0.19
N VAL A 20 8.49 14.72 1.32
CA VAL A 20 8.02 14.26 2.64
C VAL A 20 6.58 14.75 2.92
N ALA A 21 6.28 16.00 2.58
CA ALA A 21 4.94 16.55 2.73
C ALA A 21 3.90 15.83 1.86
N GLU A 22 4.27 15.45 0.64
CA GLU A 22 3.42 14.65 -0.23
C GLU A 22 3.18 13.25 0.34
N ALA A 23 4.22 12.61 0.90
CA ALA A 23 4.09 11.32 1.55
C ALA A 23 3.07 11.37 2.70
N GLN A 24 3.21 12.35 3.60
CA GLN A 24 2.28 12.56 4.71
C GLN A 24 0.84 12.77 4.22
N GLN A 25 0.65 13.55 3.14
CA GLN A 25 -0.67 13.77 2.54
C GLN A 25 -1.25 12.48 1.95
N VAL A 26 -0.45 11.68 1.25
CA VAL A 26 -0.87 10.38 0.69
C VAL A 26 -1.33 9.45 1.80
N PHE A 27 -0.53 9.24 2.84
CA PHE A 27 -0.88 8.35 3.94
C PHE A 27 -2.08 8.87 4.75
N ALA A 28 -2.22 10.19 4.92
CA ALA A 28 -3.41 10.77 5.55
C ALA A 28 -4.69 10.46 4.75
N VAL A 29 -4.68 10.62 3.43
CA VAL A 29 -5.83 10.29 2.57
C VAL A 29 -6.11 8.79 2.58
N ARG A 30 -5.07 7.96 2.51
CA ARG A 30 -5.19 6.50 2.62
C ARG A 30 -5.89 6.09 3.91
N ARG A 31 -5.48 6.62 5.07
CA ARG A 31 -6.15 6.34 6.35
C ARG A 31 -7.63 6.71 6.33
N MET A 32 -7.98 7.88 5.81
CA MET A 32 -9.39 8.32 5.72
C MET A 32 -10.23 7.35 4.87
N LEU A 33 -9.71 6.91 3.73
CA LEU A 33 -10.42 6.03 2.80
C LEU A 33 -10.45 4.58 3.30
N GLU A 34 -9.32 4.04 3.72
CA GLU A 34 -9.14 2.63 4.02
C GLU A 34 -9.78 2.24 5.37
N ALA A 35 -9.88 3.18 6.33
CA ALA A 35 -10.68 2.97 7.54
C ALA A 35 -12.19 2.83 7.22
N ALA A 36 -12.71 3.71 6.37
CA ALA A 36 -14.11 3.66 5.92
C ALA A 36 -14.38 2.41 5.05
N MET A 37 -13.46 2.09 4.14
CA MET A 37 -13.49 0.87 3.32
C MET A 37 -13.54 -0.38 4.19
N THR A 38 -12.63 -0.49 5.17
CA THR A 38 -12.55 -1.65 6.07
C THR A 38 -13.85 -1.83 6.85
N ARG A 39 -14.42 -0.74 7.36
CA ARG A 39 -15.72 -0.75 8.03
C ARG A 39 -16.83 -1.30 7.13
N ALA A 40 -16.92 -0.80 5.91
CA ALA A 40 -17.91 -1.26 4.93
C ALA A 40 -17.68 -2.73 4.54
N PHE A 41 -16.42 -3.13 4.33
CA PHE A 41 -16.05 -4.49 3.98
C PHE A 41 -16.50 -5.50 5.04
N VAL A 42 -16.34 -5.19 6.33
CA VAL A 42 -16.79 -6.08 7.42
C VAL A 42 -18.30 -6.33 7.37
N ARG A 43 -19.09 -5.27 7.18
CA ARG A 43 -20.56 -5.33 7.16
C ARG A 43 -21.08 -6.22 6.04
N GLU A 44 -20.44 -6.15 4.88
CA GLU A 44 -20.85 -6.89 3.67
C GLU A 44 -19.97 -8.12 3.39
N SER A 45 -19.13 -8.52 4.35
CA SER A 45 -18.18 -9.59 4.11
C SER A 45 -18.88 -10.93 3.86
N THR A 46 -18.36 -11.69 2.90
CA THR A 46 -18.81 -13.06 2.60
C THR A 46 -17.65 -14.03 2.76
N PRO A 47 -17.93 -15.32 3.03
CA PRO A 47 -16.86 -16.33 3.09
C PRO A 47 -16.01 -16.39 1.82
N ALA A 48 -16.59 -16.08 0.65
CA ALA A 48 -15.86 -16.01 -0.62
C ALA A 48 -14.87 -14.83 -0.66
N ARG A 49 -15.29 -13.64 -0.22
CA ARG A 49 -14.42 -12.45 -0.12
C ARG A 49 -13.26 -12.70 0.85
N ILE A 50 -13.53 -13.32 2.00
CA ILE A 50 -12.48 -13.66 2.97
C ILE A 50 -11.50 -14.70 2.41
N ARG A 51 -11.98 -15.71 1.68
CA ARG A 51 -11.09 -16.68 1.00
C ARG A 51 -10.16 -15.99 0.00
N ALA A 52 -10.71 -15.11 -0.83
CA ALA A 52 -9.92 -14.35 -1.80
C ALA A 52 -8.83 -13.49 -1.14
N LEU A 53 -9.11 -12.84 -0.01
CA LEU A 53 -8.09 -12.10 0.74
C LEU A 53 -7.02 -13.01 1.36
N ARG A 54 -7.40 -14.20 1.85
CA ARG A 54 -6.42 -15.18 2.36
C ARG A 54 -5.50 -15.71 1.27
N GLU A 55 -6.04 -15.92 0.07
CA GLU A 55 -5.26 -16.33 -1.11
C GLU A 55 -4.26 -15.23 -1.50
N HIS A 56 -4.70 -13.97 -1.50
CA HIS A 56 -3.83 -12.81 -1.75
C HIS A 56 -2.69 -12.70 -0.72
N VAL A 57 -3.01 -12.78 0.57
CA VAL A 57 -2.00 -12.76 1.66
C VAL A 57 -1.03 -13.96 1.58
N ALA A 58 -1.47 -15.11 1.06
CA ALA A 58 -0.56 -16.23 0.81
C ALA A 58 0.42 -15.94 -0.33
N GLN A 59 0.01 -15.19 -1.36
CA GLN A 59 0.90 -14.72 -2.43
C GLN A 59 1.91 -13.71 -1.88
N GLU A 60 1.46 -12.74 -1.07
CA GLU A 60 2.35 -11.79 -0.39
C GLU A 60 3.43 -12.54 0.41
N LYS A 61 3.03 -13.53 1.21
CA LYS A 61 3.94 -14.34 2.01
C LYS A 61 5.00 -15.03 1.13
N ALA A 62 4.58 -15.64 0.03
CA ALA A 62 5.49 -16.31 -0.88
C ALA A 62 6.48 -15.32 -1.53
N ALA A 63 6.04 -14.11 -1.88
CA ALA A 63 6.92 -13.07 -2.42
C ALA A 63 7.92 -12.53 -1.38
N VAL A 64 7.48 -12.34 -0.13
CA VAL A 64 8.38 -11.99 0.99
C VAL A 64 9.45 -13.06 1.20
N GLU A 65 9.08 -14.34 1.15
CA GLU A 65 10.01 -15.48 1.32
C GLU A 65 11.01 -15.62 0.17
N ARG A 66 10.60 -15.33 -1.07
CA ARG A 66 11.48 -15.36 -2.26
C ARG A 66 12.45 -14.18 -2.36
N GLN A 67 12.29 -13.15 -1.52
CA GLN A 67 13.06 -11.90 -1.56
C GLN A 67 12.97 -11.14 -2.89
N ASP A 68 11.93 -11.37 -3.69
CA ASP A 68 11.65 -10.56 -4.88
C ASP A 68 11.08 -9.20 -4.43
N ALA A 69 11.88 -8.14 -4.55
CA ALA A 69 11.50 -6.84 -4.04
C ALA A 69 10.35 -6.19 -4.82
N ALA A 70 10.30 -6.39 -6.14
CA ALA A 70 9.31 -5.78 -7.00
C ALA A 70 7.94 -6.44 -6.78
N GLU A 71 7.88 -7.77 -6.91
CA GLU A 71 6.64 -8.53 -6.73
C GLU A 71 6.09 -8.39 -5.30
N ARG A 72 6.97 -8.39 -4.30
CA ARG A 72 6.56 -8.17 -2.90
C ARG A 72 5.92 -6.82 -2.69
N ASN A 73 6.51 -5.75 -3.21
CA ASN A 73 6.00 -4.39 -3.03
C ASN A 73 4.66 -4.19 -3.77
N GLU A 74 4.51 -4.81 -4.94
CA GLU A 74 3.25 -4.85 -5.68
C GLU A 74 2.17 -5.57 -4.87
N LEU A 75 2.40 -6.81 -4.46
CA LEU A 75 1.39 -7.61 -3.73
C LEU A 75 0.98 -6.98 -2.39
N LEU A 76 1.94 -6.39 -1.64
CA LEU A 76 1.63 -5.67 -0.41
C LEU A 76 0.80 -4.40 -0.66
N GLY A 77 1.05 -3.69 -1.76
CA GLY A 77 0.21 -2.56 -2.16
C GLY A 77 -1.20 -3.01 -2.57
N ASP A 78 -1.26 -4.08 -3.36
CA ASP A 78 -2.49 -4.56 -3.99
C ASP A 78 -3.50 -5.13 -3.00
N PHE A 79 -3.08 -5.50 -1.79
CA PHE A 79 -4.01 -5.92 -0.72
C PHE A 79 -5.17 -4.93 -0.54
N HIS A 80 -4.83 -3.64 -0.52
CA HIS A 80 -5.78 -2.54 -0.30
C HIS A 80 -6.71 -2.35 -1.50
N VAL A 81 -6.17 -2.43 -2.71
CA VAL A 81 -6.94 -2.38 -3.96
C VAL A 81 -7.89 -3.58 -4.04
N ARG A 82 -7.39 -4.77 -3.69
CA ARG A 82 -8.14 -6.01 -3.73
C ARG A 82 -9.37 -5.99 -2.83
N MET A 83 -9.27 -5.35 -1.66
CA MET A 83 -10.44 -5.13 -0.80
C MET A 83 -11.54 -4.33 -1.52
N ALA A 84 -11.18 -3.23 -2.20
CA ALA A 84 -12.14 -2.41 -2.94
C ALA A 84 -12.73 -3.14 -4.16
N GLU A 85 -11.93 -3.93 -4.88
CA GLU A 85 -12.40 -4.78 -5.99
C GLU A 85 -13.42 -5.81 -5.50
N LEU A 86 -13.14 -6.49 -4.39
CA LEU A 86 -14.04 -7.49 -3.81
C LEU A 86 -15.36 -6.89 -3.33
N MET A 87 -15.37 -5.61 -2.95
CA MET A 87 -16.58 -4.84 -2.67
C MET A 87 -17.38 -4.51 -3.94
N GLY A 88 -16.78 -4.63 -5.13
CA GLY A 88 -17.37 -4.17 -6.38
C GLY A 88 -17.36 -2.64 -6.53
N ASN A 89 -16.48 -1.95 -5.80
CA ASN A 89 -16.39 -0.49 -5.82
C ASN A 89 -15.22 -0.05 -6.72
N GLU A 90 -15.47 -0.01 -8.04
CA GLU A 90 -14.46 0.32 -9.06
C GLU A 90 -13.87 1.72 -8.88
N VAL A 91 -14.68 2.69 -8.43
CA VAL A 91 -14.22 4.06 -8.18
C VAL A 91 -13.19 4.08 -7.05
N LEU A 92 -13.48 3.38 -5.95
CA LEU A 92 -12.55 3.26 -4.84
C LEU A 92 -11.29 2.49 -5.23
N ALA A 93 -11.42 1.39 -5.99
CA ALA A 93 -10.29 0.62 -6.47
C ALA A 93 -9.33 1.49 -7.31
N GLN A 94 -9.86 2.30 -8.23
CA GLN A 94 -9.04 3.20 -9.05
C GLN A 94 -8.34 4.29 -8.21
N MET A 95 -9.04 4.87 -7.23
CA MET A 95 -8.43 5.86 -6.32
C MET A 95 -7.32 5.24 -5.46
N LEU A 96 -7.54 4.02 -4.95
CA LEU A 96 -6.54 3.30 -4.17
C LEU A 96 -5.36 2.88 -5.04
N GLN A 97 -5.56 2.46 -6.29
CA GLN A 97 -4.46 2.14 -7.21
C GLN A 97 -3.51 3.34 -7.38
N ASP A 98 -4.06 4.54 -7.56
CA ASP A 98 -3.27 5.76 -7.70
C ASP A 98 -2.50 6.09 -6.40
N LEU A 99 -3.14 5.95 -5.24
CA LEU A 99 -2.53 6.23 -3.94
C LEU A 99 -1.48 5.20 -3.53
N VAL A 100 -1.73 3.92 -3.81
CA VAL A 100 -0.81 2.80 -3.58
C VAL A 100 0.40 2.97 -4.48
N SER A 101 0.23 3.27 -5.77
CA SER A 101 1.36 3.51 -6.68
C SER A 101 2.28 4.64 -6.20
N ARG A 102 1.69 5.73 -5.66
CA ARG A 102 2.47 6.81 -5.03
C ARG A 102 3.15 6.35 -3.74
N SER A 103 2.46 5.56 -2.91
CA SER A 103 3.01 4.99 -1.67
C SER A 103 4.19 4.05 -1.94
N SER A 104 4.14 3.26 -3.02
CA SER A 104 5.21 2.35 -3.43
C SER A 104 6.45 3.13 -3.87
N LEU A 105 6.28 4.21 -4.64
CA LEU A 105 7.40 5.08 -5.02
C LEU A 105 8.03 5.76 -3.78
N ILE A 106 7.20 6.24 -2.85
CA ILE A 106 7.69 6.78 -1.56
C ILE A 106 8.48 5.71 -0.80
N SER A 107 7.93 4.49 -0.71
CA SER A 107 8.56 3.40 0.04
C SER A 107 9.91 3.00 -0.57
N LEU A 108 10.00 2.91 -1.90
CA LEU A 108 11.25 2.65 -2.62
C LEU A 108 12.36 3.67 -2.28
N MET A 109 11.99 4.92 -2.03
CA MET A 109 12.95 6.00 -1.75
C MET A 109 13.36 6.12 -0.28
N TYR A 110 12.46 5.78 0.65
CA TYR A 110 12.64 6.10 2.07
C TYR A 110 12.54 4.91 3.04
N GLN A 111 12.06 3.74 2.62
CA GLN A 111 11.72 2.65 3.54
C GLN A 111 12.97 1.98 4.16
N ARG A 112 12.88 1.65 5.45
CA ARG A 112 13.89 0.86 6.18
C ARG A 112 13.72 -0.64 5.93
N ASP A 113 14.81 -1.38 6.07
CA ASP A 113 14.80 -2.84 5.97
C ASP A 113 13.80 -3.48 6.97
N GLY A 114 13.12 -4.54 6.54
CA GLY A 114 12.20 -5.33 7.39
C GLY A 114 10.75 -4.86 7.41
N ALA A 115 10.44 -3.65 6.92
CA ALA A 115 9.08 -3.11 6.93
C ALA A 115 8.07 -3.95 6.13
N ALA A 116 8.49 -4.57 5.02
CA ALA A 116 7.63 -5.44 4.21
C ALA A 116 7.14 -6.70 4.96
N ARG A 117 8.00 -7.29 5.81
CA ARG A 117 7.61 -8.46 6.62
C ARG A 117 6.59 -8.07 7.70
N HIS A 118 6.78 -6.90 8.31
CA HIS A 118 5.83 -6.37 9.27
C HIS A 118 4.46 -6.12 8.62
N SER A 119 4.42 -5.49 7.44
CA SER A 119 3.17 -5.26 6.70
C SER A 119 2.42 -6.55 6.37
N LEU A 120 3.13 -7.61 5.96
CA LEU A 120 2.54 -8.93 5.75
C LEU A 120 1.88 -9.47 7.03
N GLU A 121 2.58 -9.39 8.17
CA GLU A 121 2.08 -9.86 9.46
C GLU A 121 0.81 -9.09 9.87
N GLU A 122 0.76 -7.79 9.60
CA GLU A 122 -0.43 -6.96 9.83
C GLU A 122 -1.59 -7.33 8.91
N HIS A 123 -1.35 -7.55 7.60
CA HIS A 123 -2.40 -8.01 6.68
C HIS A 123 -3.02 -9.33 7.13
N VAL A 124 -2.21 -10.27 7.64
CA VAL A 124 -2.70 -11.52 8.24
C VAL A 124 -3.67 -11.24 9.39
N GLU A 125 -3.32 -10.33 10.30
CA GLU A 125 -4.17 -9.96 11.44
C GLU A 125 -5.44 -9.22 11.02
N ILE A 126 -5.36 -8.33 10.03
CA ILE A 126 -6.51 -7.64 9.44
C ILE A 126 -7.49 -8.68 8.87
N VAL A 127 -7.01 -9.62 8.05
CA VAL A 127 -7.87 -10.67 7.47
C VAL A 127 -8.50 -11.56 8.54
N LYS A 128 -7.80 -11.83 9.65
CA LYS A 128 -8.39 -12.55 10.80
C LYS A 128 -9.54 -11.76 11.44
N ALA A 129 -9.35 -10.45 11.67
CA ALA A 129 -10.40 -9.58 12.23
C ALA A 129 -11.61 -9.47 11.28
N LEU A 130 -11.36 -9.31 9.97
CA LEU A 130 -12.40 -9.32 8.93
C LEU A 130 -13.20 -10.62 8.96
N ALA A 131 -12.52 -11.77 9.04
CA ALA A 131 -13.16 -13.09 9.08
C ALA A 131 -14.00 -13.31 10.36
N ALA A 132 -13.58 -12.72 11.48
CA ALA A 132 -14.31 -12.74 12.74
C ALA A 132 -15.49 -11.74 12.78
N ARG A 133 -15.64 -10.90 11.73
CA ARG A 133 -16.59 -9.77 11.68
C ARG A 133 -16.41 -8.78 12.84
N ASP A 134 -15.18 -8.64 13.33
CA ASP A 134 -14.82 -7.68 14.37
C ASP A 134 -14.51 -6.33 13.70
N GLU A 135 -15.55 -5.52 13.46
CA GLU A 135 -15.47 -4.23 12.77
C GLU A 135 -14.48 -3.29 13.46
N GLU A 136 -14.56 -3.18 14.79
CA GLU A 136 -13.73 -2.25 15.55
C GLU A 136 -12.26 -2.64 15.48
N ARG A 137 -11.95 -3.93 15.65
CA ARG A 137 -10.57 -4.43 15.55
C ARG A 137 -10.03 -4.31 14.12
N ALA A 138 -10.81 -4.65 13.11
CA ALA A 138 -10.36 -4.58 11.72
C ALA A 138 -9.99 -3.14 11.32
N VAL A 139 -10.83 -2.16 11.69
CA VAL A 139 -10.56 -0.75 11.40
C VAL A 139 -9.31 -0.26 12.12
N ARG A 140 -9.17 -0.55 13.43
CA ARG A 140 -7.97 -0.18 14.18
C ARG A 140 -6.70 -0.76 13.58
N LEU A 141 -6.71 -2.05 13.23
CA LEU A 141 -5.54 -2.71 12.61
C LEU A 141 -5.17 -2.11 11.26
N MET A 142 -6.15 -1.70 10.44
CA MET A 142 -5.88 -1.01 9.17
C MET A 142 -5.26 0.38 9.40
N GLU A 143 -5.76 1.14 10.37
CA GLU A 143 -5.20 2.45 10.72
C GLU A 143 -3.77 2.33 11.27
N GLU A 144 -3.54 1.38 12.18
CA GLU A 144 -2.23 1.06 12.75
C GLU A 144 -1.24 0.63 11.66
N HIS A 145 -1.65 -0.27 10.76
CA HIS A 145 -0.85 -0.69 9.62
C HIS A 145 -0.36 0.51 8.79
N LEU A 146 -1.25 1.42 8.41
CA LEU A 146 -0.88 2.59 7.62
C LEU A 146 0.04 3.55 8.39
N LEU A 147 -0.13 3.66 9.71
CA LEU A 147 0.79 4.43 10.57
C LEU A 147 2.16 3.77 10.66
N HIS A 148 2.24 2.45 10.75
CA HIS A 148 3.51 1.73 10.77
C HIS A 148 4.25 1.82 9.43
N VAL A 149 3.53 1.70 8.31
CA VAL A 149 4.10 1.90 6.96
C VAL A 149 4.65 3.33 6.85
N GLU A 150 3.86 4.34 7.21
CA GLU A 150 4.32 5.75 7.19
C GLU A 150 5.53 5.96 8.13
N GLY A 151 5.49 5.42 9.34
CA GLY A 151 6.56 5.55 10.34
C GLY A 151 7.84 4.79 9.98
N SER A 152 7.77 3.82 9.07
CA SER A 152 8.94 3.08 8.55
C SER A 152 9.78 3.89 7.55
N LEU A 153 9.27 5.05 7.11
CA LEU A 153 9.94 5.93 6.15
C LEU A 153 11.00 6.79 6.85
N ALA A 154 12.26 6.60 6.46
CA ALA A 154 13.42 7.36 6.94
C ALA A 154 13.58 8.68 6.16
N PHE A 155 12.78 9.68 6.51
CA PHE A 155 12.84 11.02 5.89
C PHE A 155 14.13 11.81 6.23
N ASP A 156 14.92 11.32 7.19
CA ASP A 156 16.19 11.87 7.63
C ASP A 156 17.39 11.42 6.78
N ARG A 157 17.23 10.39 5.95
CA ARG A 157 18.24 9.98 4.98
C ARG A 157 18.29 10.96 3.81
N GLN A 158 19.50 11.37 3.43
CA GLN A 158 19.72 12.08 2.17
C GLN A 158 19.21 11.18 1.05
N VAL A 159 18.11 11.59 0.42
CA VAL A 159 17.59 10.92 -0.78
C VAL A 159 18.75 10.82 -1.77
N PRO A 160 19.07 9.64 -2.32
CA PRO A 160 20.09 9.54 -3.35
C PRO A 160 19.68 10.48 -4.49
N THR A 161 20.33 11.63 -4.57
CA THR A 161 20.30 12.44 -5.77
C THR A 161 21.06 11.64 -6.80
N HIS A 162 20.34 10.84 -7.58
CA HIS A 162 20.44 10.62 -9.02
C HIS A 162 19.93 9.22 -9.37
N ASP A 163 19.08 9.20 -10.40
CA ASP A 163 18.58 8.06 -11.16
C ASP A 163 17.61 7.07 -10.51
N ILE A 164 16.34 7.48 -10.46
CA ILE A 164 15.17 6.57 -10.32
C ILE A 164 15.18 5.49 -11.43
N ALA A 165 15.89 5.70 -12.54
CA ALA A 165 16.06 4.70 -13.60
C ALA A 165 16.76 3.42 -13.13
N LEU A 166 17.58 3.47 -12.08
CA LEU A 166 18.25 2.29 -11.52
C LEU A 166 17.37 1.52 -10.52
N ALA A 167 16.29 2.12 -9.99
CA ALA A 167 15.41 1.50 -9.00
C ALA A 167 14.22 0.75 -9.64
N LEU A 168 14.06 0.88 -10.97
CA LEU A 168 13.03 0.21 -11.78
C LEU A 168 13.59 -0.92 -12.65
N ALA A 169 14.86 -1.31 -12.44
CA ALA A 169 15.55 -2.42 -13.10
C ALA A 169 15.72 -3.60 -12.14
#